data_AF-A0A5C7WZY2-F1
#
_entry.id   AF-A0A5C7WZY2-F1
#
_cell.length_a   1.000
_cell.length_b   1.000
_cell.length_c   1.000
_cell.angle_alpha   90.00
_cell.angle_beta   90.00
_cell.angle_gamma   90.00
#
_symmetry.space_group_name_H-M   'P 1'
#
loop_
_entity.id
_entity.type
_entity.pdbx_description
1 polymer ?
#
loop_
_entity_poly.entity_id
_entity_poly.type
_entity_poly.pdbx_seq_one_letter_code
_entity_poly.pdbx_strand_id
1 'polypeptide(L)'
;MRLLSRCNDSLALGFGLPAHVRVSGGGVAPRQLDLDRGCGLREPDAAHLRSALRRRDRGQSVTAPSPAAETDRPIVVARLLNTLGILGIVAVLGSSLYYQFVVGDHPCKLCQLQRVCMIGVTLGAVLNLMLGMRVRHYAVSIMFAVSGALASFRHILINACPYPGEPPGFGPTVLGLHTYTWAFTVFGVAIFACAAILMWGAGVSETDSGCLGARHPTTPFALLAIGLVVLICVIMTISAFAIAIGGGH
;
A
#
# COMPACT_ATOMS: atom_id res chain seq x y z
N MET A 1 -31.50 -20.61 -40.50
CA MET A 1 -31.20 -20.12 -39.14
C MET A 1 -30.29 -21.13 -38.42
N ARG A 2 -29.03 -21.20 -38.84
CA ARG A 2 -28.00 -22.18 -38.40
C ARG A 2 -26.65 -21.48 -38.18
N LEU A 3 -26.62 -20.40 -37.39
CA LEU A 3 -25.37 -19.64 -37.15
C LEU A 3 -25.17 -19.14 -35.70
N LEU A 4 -25.96 -19.58 -34.73
CA LEU A 4 -25.80 -19.16 -33.31
C LEU A 4 -25.73 -20.33 -32.31
N SER A 5 -25.43 -21.55 -32.75
CA SER A 5 -25.26 -22.72 -31.86
C SER A 5 -23.89 -23.40 -31.97
N ARG A 6 -22.94 -22.83 -32.73
CA ARG A 6 -21.59 -23.40 -32.92
C ARG A 6 -20.46 -22.55 -32.33
N CYS A 7 -20.80 -21.52 -31.55
CA CYS A 7 -19.83 -20.71 -30.83
C CYS A 7 -19.94 -20.94 -29.31
N ASN A 8 -20.13 -22.21 -28.92
CA ASN A 8 -20.05 -22.67 -27.53
C ASN A 8 -19.19 -23.94 -27.38
N ASP A 9 -18.49 -24.35 -28.44
CA ASP A 9 -17.65 -25.58 -28.47
C ASP A 9 -16.16 -25.29 -28.73
N SER A 10 -15.72 -24.02 -28.69
CA SER A 10 -14.29 -23.65 -28.77
C SER A 10 -13.66 -23.35 -27.41
N LEU A 11 -14.31 -23.77 -26.31
CA LEU A 11 -13.83 -23.63 -24.92
C LEU A 11 -13.44 -24.97 -24.28
N ALA A 12 -13.19 -25.99 -25.09
CA ALA A 12 -12.68 -27.28 -24.65
C ALA A 12 -11.79 -27.88 -25.74
N LEU A 13 -10.53 -27.46 -25.83
CA LEU A 13 -9.41 -28.20 -26.44
C LEU A 13 -8.12 -27.36 -26.34
N GLY A 14 -7.36 -27.57 -25.27
CA GLY A 14 -6.09 -26.90 -25.05
C GLY A 14 -5.36 -27.29 -23.76
N PHE A 15 -5.74 -28.41 -23.13
CA PHE A 15 -4.97 -29.04 -22.06
C PHE A 15 -4.48 -30.40 -22.60
N GLY A 16 -3.50 -30.33 -23.49
CA GLY A 16 -2.75 -31.50 -23.94
C GLY A 16 -1.61 -31.75 -22.98
N LEU A 17 -1.83 -32.61 -21.98
CA LEU A 17 -0.74 -33.31 -21.29
C LEU A 17 -0.09 -34.29 -22.28
N PRO A 18 1.23 -34.23 -22.50
CA PRO A 18 1.97 -35.43 -22.85
C PRO A 18 2.32 -36.19 -21.57
N ALA A 19 1.70 -37.36 -21.42
CA ALA A 19 2.16 -38.39 -20.52
C ALA A 19 3.50 -38.98 -21.03
N HIS A 20 4.31 -39.45 -20.07
CA HIS A 20 5.48 -40.33 -20.23
C HIS A 20 6.79 -39.74 -20.78
N VAL A 21 7.62 -39.26 -19.85
CA VAL A 21 9.06 -39.57 -19.90
C VAL A 21 9.44 -40.34 -18.65
N ARG A 22 9.48 -41.67 -18.80
CA ARG A 22 10.10 -42.60 -17.86
C ARG A 22 11.60 -42.55 -18.15
N VAL A 23 12.36 -41.82 -17.33
CA VAL A 23 13.83 -41.95 -17.32
C VAL A 23 14.16 -43.27 -16.61
N SER A 24 14.28 -44.32 -17.42
CA SER A 24 14.95 -45.55 -17.05
C SER A 24 16.43 -45.39 -17.42
N GLY A 25 17.23 -44.92 -16.48
CA GLY A 25 18.69 -45.10 -16.46
C GLY A 25 19.00 -45.61 -15.06
N GLY A 26 19.32 -46.88 -14.88
CA GLY A 26 20.66 -47.36 -15.22
C GLY A 26 21.57 -46.93 -14.08
N GLY A 27 21.64 -47.77 -13.04
CA GLY A 27 22.21 -47.42 -11.75
C GLY A 27 23.66 -46.98 -11.81
N VAL A 28 23.99 -45.99 -10.99
CA VAL A 28 25.31 -45.86 -10.37
C VAL A 28 25.02 -45.35 -8.97
N ALA A 29 25.22 -46.22 -7.97
CA ALA A 29 25.33 -45.84 -6.57
C ALA A 29 26.26 -44.62 -6.43
N PRO A 30 26.15 -43.78 -5.39
CA PRO A 30 27.20 -42.82 -5.11
C PRO A 30 28.50 -43.60 -4.94
N ARG A 31 29.30 -43.65 -6.01
CA ARG A 31 30.70 -44.00 -5.92
C ARG A 31 31.23 -42.88 -5.04
N GLN A 32 31.44 -43.20 -3.76
CA GLN A 32 32.51 -42.61 -2.98
C GLN A 32 33.69 -42.56 -3.94
N LEU A 33 33.93 -41.38 -4.50
CA LEU A 33 35.17 -41.13 -5.18
C LEU A 33 36.16 -41.19 -4.04
N ASP A 34 36.76 -42.37 -3.88
CA ASP A 34 38.04 -42.58 -3.23
C ASP A 34 38.99 -41.58 -3.89
N LEU A 35 39.00 -40.37 -3.36
CA LEU A 35 40.04 -39.38 -3.58
C LEU A 35 41.21 -39.73 -2.67
N ASP A 36 41.56 -41.02 -2.67
CA ASP A 36 42.63 -41.60 -1.86
C ASP A 36 43.39 -42.60 -2.74
N ARG A 37 43.89 -42.10 -3.87
CA ARG A 37 44.95 -42.75 -4.65
C ARG A 37 45.67 -41.74 -5.52
N GLY A 38 46.82 -41.28 -5.04
CA GLY A 38 47.96 -41.05 -5.92
C GLY A 38 48.40 -39.61 -6.18
N CYS A 39 48.24 -38.67 -5.25
CA CYS A 39 49.14 -37.52 -5.21
C CYS A 39 49.81 -37.51 -3.85
N GLY A 40 51.11 -37.85 -3.82
CA GLY A 40 51.96 -37.79 -2.64
C GLY A 40 52.17 -36.34 -2.19
N LEU A 41 51.12 -35.70 -1.71
CA LEU A 41 51.19 -34.49 -0.93
C LEU A 41 51.42 -34.93 0.51
N ARG A 42 52.60 -34.60 1.00
CA ARG A 42 53.01 -34.74 2.40
C ARG A 42 51.86 -34.22 3.28
N GLU A 43 51.37 -35.03 4.23
CA GLU A 43 50.31 -34.68 5.18
C GLU A 43 50.36 -33.25 5.80
N PRO A 44 51.54 -32.62 6.04
CA PRO A 44 51.58 -31.21 6.47
C PRO A 44 50.91 -30.22 5.50
N ASP A 45 50.91 -30.48 4.19
CA ASP A 45 50.44 -29.52 3.19
C ASP A 45 48.92 -29.51 3.06
N ALA A 46 48.25 -30.64 3.29
CA ALA A 46 46.79 -30.70 3.27
C ALA A 46 46.17 -29.95 4.47
N ALA A 47 46.81 -30.01 5.64
CA ALA A 47 46.41 -29.22 6.81
C ALA A 47 46.65 -27.72 6.58
N HIS A 48 47.78 -27.37 5.95
CA HIS A 48 48.11 -25.99 5.63
C HIS A 48 47.18 -25.41 4.54
N LEU A 49 46.78 -26.21 3.57
CA LEU A 49 45.84 -25.82 2.51
C LEU A 49 44.42 -25.69 3.07
N ARG A 50 43.97 -26.61 3.92
CA ARG A 50 42.66 -26.50 4.60
C ARG A 50 42.59 -25.26 5.51
N SER A 51 43.68 -24.93 6.21
CA SER A 51 43.73 -23.72 7.03
C SER A 51 43.82 -22.44 6.18
N ALA A 52 44.51 -22.48 5.04
CA ALA A 52 44.55 -21.39 4.08
C ALA A 52 43.18 -21.15 3.40
N LEU A 53 42.47 -22.21 3.01
CA LEU A 53 41.12 -22.14 2.47
C LEU A 53 40.13 -21.62 3.51
N ARG A 54 40.18 -22.10 4.76
CA ARG A 54 39.37 -21.54 5.87
C ARG A 54 39.68 -20.07 6.15
N ARG A 55 40.95 -19.64 6.02
CA ARG A 55 41.34 -18.23 6.14
C ARG A 55 40.83 -17.39 4.96
N ARG A 56 40.85 -17.94 3.74
CA ARG A 56 40.33 -17.27 2.54
C ARG A 56 38.81 -17.08 2.61
N ASP A 57 38.09 -18.10 3.10
CA ASP A 57 36.64 -18.05 3.29
C ASP A 57 36.24 -17.04 4.39
N ARG A 58 37.01 -16.99 5.50
CA ARG A 58 36.88 -15.93 6.52
C ARG A 58 37.27 -14.54 6.03
N GLY A 59 38.15 -14.44 5.04
CA GLY A 59 38.57 -13.18 4.42
C GLY A 59 37.56 -12.65 3.41
N GLN A 60 36.78 -13.54 2.78
CA GLN A 60 35.71 -13.19 1.83
C GLN A 60 34.36 -12.88 2.49
N SER A 61 34.17 -13.23 3.77
CA SER A 61 32.97 -12.84 4.52
C SER A 61 32.98 -11.39 5.02
N VAL A 62 33.96 -10.58 4.61
CA VAL A 62 34.03 -9.14 4.90
C VAL A 62 33.93 -8.40 3.56
N THR A 63 32.86 -7.62 3.41
CA THR A 63 32.55 -6.68 2.31
C THR A 63 32.07 -7.23 0.95
N ALA A 64 31.06 -8.09 0.93
CA ALA A 64 29.95 -7.82 0.00
C ALA A 64 28.85 -7.15 0.85
N PRO A 65 28.40 -5.92 0.55
CA PRO A 65 27.21 -5.40 1.21
C PRO A 65 26.11 -6.43 1.01
N SER A 66 25.57 -6.96 2.12
CA SER A 66 24.47 -7.91 2.09
C SER A 66 23.37 -7.33 1.19
N PRO A 67 22.80 -8.10 0.24
CA PRO A 67 21.69 -7.63 -0.60
C PRO A 67 20.47 -7.16 0.22
N ALA A 68 20.42 -7.51 1.51
CA ALA A 68 19.42 -7.02 2.47
C ALA A 68 19.66 -5.57 2.95
N ALA A 69 20.89 -5.06 2.92
CA ALA A 69 21.20 -3.70 3.38
C ALA A 69 20.92 -2.63 2.31
N GLU A 70 20.96 -2.99 1.02
CA GLU A 70 20.72 -2.06 -0.08
C GLU A 70 19.22 -1.88 -0.40
N THR A 71 18.40 -2.89 -0.13
CA THR A 71 16.93 -2.85 -0.30
C THR A 71 16.19 -2.15 0.85
N ASP A 72 16.86 -1.85 1.97
CA ASP A 72 16.22 -1.26 3.15
C ASP A 72 15.86 0.23 2.96
N ARG A 73 16.76 1.02 2.35
CA ARG A 73 16.59 2.47 2.13
C ARG A 73 15.29 2.85 1.38
N PRO A 74 14.97 2.27 0.21
CA PRO A 74 13.75 2.66 -0.51
C PRO A 74 12.47 2.29 0.23
N ILE A 75 12.47 1.21 1.03
CA ILE A 75 11.31 0.78 1.82
C ILE A 75 11.06 1.78 2.96
N VAL A 76 12.12 2.25 3.65
CA VAL A 76 11.99 3.26 4.71
C VAL A 76 11.40 4.57 4.16
N VAL A 77 11.85 5.01 2.98
CA VAL A 77 11.30 6.20 2.31
C VAL A 77 9.83 5.98 1.95
N ALA A 78 9.47 4.82 1.41
CA ALA A 78 8.09 4.52 1.05
C ALA A 78 7.17 4.47 2.29
N ARG A 79 7.64 3.93 3.43
CA ARG A 79 6.89 4.00 4.70
C ARG A 79 6.70 5.44 5.15
N LEU A 80 7.75 6.26 5.10
CA LEU A 80 7.66 7.68 5.47
C LEU A 80 6.64 8.41 4.59
N LEU A 81 6.65 8.19 3.27
CA LEU A 81 5.67 8.78 2.36
C LEU A 81 4.23 8.37 2.69
N ASN A 82 3.98 7.10 3.03
CA ASN A 82 2.66 6.66 3.49
C ASN A 82 2.26 7.33 4.81
N THR A 83 3.18 7.40 5.78
CA THR A 83 2.92 8.07 7.06
C THR A 83 2.61 9.56 6.87
N LEU A 84 3.37 10.25 6.02
CA LEU A 84 3.11 11.65 5.66
C LEU A 84 1.77 11.81 4.94
N GLY A 85 1.43 10.88 4.04
CA GLY A 85 0.12 10.87 3.38
C GLY A 85 -1.04 10.71 4.38
N ILE A 86 -0.90 9.81 5.36
CA ILE A 86 -1.89 9.64 6.43
C ILE A 86 -2.00 10.92 7.26
N LEU A 87 -0.87 11.48 7.70
CA LEU A 87 -0.86 12.73 8.49
C LEU A 87 -1.48 13.90 7.72
N GLY A 88 -1.24 13.99 6.41
CA GLY A 88 -1.87 15.00 5.55
C GLY A 88 -3.39 14.87 5.52
N ILE A 89 -3.92 13.65 5.34
CA ILE A 89 -5.37 13.42 5.36
C ILE A 89 -5.96 13.66 6.76
N VAL A 90 -5.26 13.24 7.81
CA VAL A 90 -5.63 13.50 9.21
C VAL A 90 -5.72 15.01 9.47
N ALA A 91 -4.79 15.81 8.96
CA ALA A 91 -4.82 17.27 9.10
C ALA A 91 -6.02 17.90 8.36
N VAL A 92 -6.34 17.42 7.16
CA VAL A 92 -7.54 17.86 6.41
C VAL A 92 -8.82 17.49 7.14
N LEU A 93 -8.92 16.25 7.63
CA LEU A 93 -10.07 15.80 8.42
C LEU A 93 -10.20 16.57 9.74
N GLY A 94 -9.09 16.83 10.44
CA GLY A 94 -9.05 17.66 11.65
C GLY A 94 -9.52 19.08 11.40
N SER A 95 -9.09 19.69 10.28
CA SER A 95 -9.59 21.00 9.85
C SER A 95 -11.10 20.94 9.59
N SER A 96 -11.60 19.87 9.00
CA SER A 96 -13.03 19.68 8.77
C SER A 96 -13.83 19.48 10.07
N LEU A 97 -13.27 18.83 11.09
CA LEU A 97 -13.87 18.70 12.42
C LEU A 97 -13.91 20.05 13.14
N TYR A 98 -12.87 20.86 12.98
CA TYR A 98 -12.81 22.21 13.53
C TYR A 98 -13.99 23.07 13.01
N TYR A 99 -14.26 23.07 11.71
CA TYR A 99 -15.43 23.78 11.16
C TYR A 99 -16.76 23.26 11.70
N GLN A 100 -16.87 21.95 11.94
CA GLN A 100 -18.11 21.38 12.47
C GLN A 100 -18.37 21.75 13.94
N PHE A 101 -17.36 21.70 14.79
CA PHE A 101 -17.53 21.91 16.23
C PHE A 101 -17.35 23.36 16.69
N VAL A 102 -16.48 24.12 16.02
CA VAL A 102 -16.16 25.50 16.44
C VAL A 102 -17.00 26.52 15.69
N VAL A 103 -17.12 26.37 14.37
CA VAL A 103 -17.94 27.28 13.54
C VAL A 103 -19.43 26.92 13.62
N GLY A 104 -19.76 25.70 14.05
CA GLY A 104 -21.14 25.25 14.21
C GLY A 104 -21.88 25.05 12.87
N ASP A 105 -21.11 24.88 11.79
CA ASP A 105 -21.68 24.80 10.44
C ASP A 105 -22.40 23.44 10.25
N HIS A 106 -23.59 23.46 9.65
CA HIS A 106 -24.43 22.28 9.57
C HIS A 106 -23.83 21.19 8.64
N PRO A 107 -23.81 19.92 9.07
CA PRO A 107 -23.17 18.85 8.31
C PRO A 107 -23.97 18.51 7.04
N CYS A 108 -23.41 18.87 5.88
CA CYS A 108 -24.00 18.49 4.59
C CYS A 108 -23.85 16.97 4.35
N LYS A 109 -24.92 16.31 3.87
CA LYS A 109 -24.92 14.84 3.63
C LYS A 109 -23.82 14.40 2.66
N LEU A 110 -23.52 15.22 1.65
CA LEU A 110 -22.44 14.94 0.68
C LEU A 110 -21.04 15.06 1.31
N CYS A 111 -20.86 16.01 2.23
CA CYS A 111 -19.60 16.30 2.90
C CYS A 111 -19.20 15.13 3.81
N GLN A 112 -20.19 14.54 4.50
CA GLN A 112 -19.98 13.36 5.33
C GLN A 112 -19.50 12.16 4.50
N LEU A 113 -20.03 11.97 3.29
CA LEU A 113 -19.55 10.93 2.37
C LEU A 113 -18.09 11.16 1.96
N GLN A 114 -17.70 12.41 1.66
CA GLN A 114 -16.31 12.73 1.32
C GLN A 114 -15.34 12.40 2.46
N ARG A 115 -15.72 12.69 3.72
CA ARG A 115 -14.90 12.33 4.89
C ARG A 115 -14.71 10.82 5.03
N VAL A 116 -15.77 10.03 4.79
CA VAL A 116 -15.67 8.55 4.79
C VAL A 116 -14.74 8.05 3.67
N CYS A 117 -14.82 8.64 2.48
CA CYS A 117 -13.89 8.33 1.39
C CYS A 117 -12.43 8.65 1.78
N MET A 118 -12.16 9.80 2.42
CA MET A 118 -10.82 10.15 2.90
C MET A 118 -10.29 9.15 3.94
N ILE A 119 -11.13 8.70 4.86
CA ILE A 119 -10.78 7.62 5.80
C ILE A 119 -10.45 6.33 5.05
N GLY A 120 -11.24 5.98 4.03
CA GLY A 120 -10.97 4.83 3.16
C GLY A 120 -9.61 4.91 2.43
N VAL A 121 -9.19 6.10 2.00
CA VAL A 121 -7.85 6.33 1.42
C VAL A 121 -6.77 6.05 2.47
N THR A 122 -6.94 6.55 3.71
CA THR A 122 -5.97 6.28 4.78
C THR A 122 -5.92 4.81 5.17
N LEU A 123 -7.03 4.08 5.06
CA LEU A 123 -7.09 2.65 5.41
C LEU A 123 -6.12 1.82 4.56
N GLY A 124 -6.04 2.07 3.25
CA GLY A 124 -5.09 1.35 2.40
C GLY A 124 -3.62 1.70 2.72
N ALA A 125 -3.33 2.95 3.09
CA ALA A 125 -2.01 3.36 3.57
C ALA A 125 -1.66 2.73 4.93
N VAL A 126 -2.64 2.60 5.84
CA VAL A 126 -2.48 1.92 7.13
C VAL A 126 -2.23 0.43 6.92
N LEU A 127 -2.95 -0.23 6.00
CA LEU A 127 -2.70 -1.63 5.63
C LEU A 127 -1.27 -1.84 5.11
N ASN A 128 -0.74 -0.88 4.34
CA ASN A 128 0.66 -0.90 3.90
C ASN A 128 1.66 -0.80 5.06
N LEU A 129 1.36 -0.02 6.09
CA LEU A 129 2.20 0.05 7.28
C LEU A 129 2.11 -1.23 8.12
N MET A 130 0.90 -1.75 8.32
CA MET A 130 0.66 -2.90 9.21
C MET A 130 1.08 -4.24 8.62
N LEU A 131 0.70 -4.50 7.37
CA LEU A 131 0.87 -5.81 6.73
C LEU A 131 2.11 -5.85 5.82
N GLY A 132 2.74 -4.70 5.56
CA GLY A 132 3.84 -4.54 4.62
C GLY A 132 3.41 -3.90 3.30
N MET A 133 4.39 -3.32 2.61
CA MET A 133 4.20 -2.52 1.40
C MET A 133 3.80 -3.41 0.21
N ARG A 134 2.49 -3.47 -0.11
CA ARG A 134 1.95 -4.28 -1.21
C ARG A 134 1.08 -3.47 -2.16
N VAL A 135 1.14 -3.80 -3.46
CA VAL A 135 0.34 -3.16 -4.52
C VAL A 135 -1.17 -3.24 -4.22
N ARG A 136 -1.63 -4.36 -3.64
CA ARG A 136 -3.07 -4.59 -3.37
C ARG A 136 -3.68 -3.54 -2.43
N HIS A 137 -2.93 -3.03 -1.45
CA HIS A 137 -3.46 -2.02 -0.54
C HIS A 137 -3.51 -0.62 -1.18
N TYR A 138 -2.63 -0.34 -2.14
CA TYR A 138 -2.71 0.87 -2.95
C TYR A 138 -3.95 0.87 -3.85
N ALA A 139 -4.34 -0.28 -4.39
CA ALA A 139 -5.58 -0.38 -5.15
C ALA A 139 -6.81 0.02 -4.30
N VAL A 140 -6.87 -0.43 -3.05
CA VAL A 140 -7.93 -0.02 -2.10
C VAL A 140 -7.92 1.50 -1.90
N SER A 141 -6.74 2.09 -1.67
CA SER A 141 -6.60 3.54 -1.50
C SER A 141 -7.10 4.30 -2.73
N ILE A 142 -6.75 3.85 -3.93
CA ILE A 142 -7.15 4.47 -5.20
C ILE A 142 -8.66 4.34 -5.42
N MET A 143 -9.29 3.20 -5.11
CA MET A 143 -10.74 3.03 -5.23
C MET A 143 -11.51 4.03 -4.36
N PHE A 144 -11.07 4.22 -3.11
CA PHE A 144 -11.66 5.23 -2.23
C PHE A 144 -11.36 6.66 -2.69
N ALA A 145 -10.16 6.92 -3.22
CA ALA A 145 -9.82 8.24 -3.73
C ALA A 145 -10.67 8.62 -4.96
N VAL A 146 -10.89 7.69 -5.90
CA VAL A 146 -11.72 7.91 -7.08
C VAL A 146 -13.19 8.13 -6.70
N SER A 147 -13.74 7.32 -5.78
CA SER A 147 -15.11 7.52 -5.30
C SER A 147 -15.29 8.87 -4.59
N GLY A 148 -14.31 9.28 -3.77
CA GLY A 148 -14.29 10.60 -3.13
C GLY A 148 -14.14 11.76 -4.12
N ALA A 149 -13.32 11.59 -5.15
CA ALA A 149 -13.16 12.56 -6.23
C ALA A 149 -14.47 12.74 -7.00
N LEU A 150 -15.20 11.65 -7.31
CA LEU A 150 -16.50 11.72 -7.97
C LEU A 150 -17.55 12.41 -7.10
N ALA A 151 -17.59 12.11 -5.80
CA ALA A 151 -18.48 12.77 -4.85
C ALA A 151 -18.19 14.27 -4.72
N SER A 152 -16.91 14.66 -4.72
CA SER A 152 -16.48 16.05 -4.69
C SER A 152 -16.78 16.78 -5.99
N PHE A 153 -16.56 16.12 -7.13
CA PHE A 153 -16.89 16.64 -8.45
C PHE A 153 -18.40 16.88 -8.59
N ARG A 154 -19.24 15.96 -8.12
CA ARG A 154 -20.69 16.18 -8.04
C ARG A 154 -21.04 17.40 -7.19
N HIS A 155 -20.37 17.60 -6.06
CA HIS A 155 -20.59 18.77 -5.20
C HIS A 155 -20.26 20.07 -5.94
N ILE A 156 -19.13 20.08 -6.68
CA ILE A 156 -18.74 21.21 -7.54
C ILE A 156 -19.83 21.48 -8.58
N LEU A 157 -20.32 20.45 -9.29
CA LEU A 157 -21.32 20.61 -10.35
C LEU A 157 -22.64 21.21 -9.86
N ILE A 158 -23.12 20.78 -8.69
CA ILE A 158 -24.36 21.31 -8.10
C ILE A 158 -24.20 22.79 -7.75
N ASN A 159 -23.03 23.17 -7.22
CA ASN A 159 -22.75 24.55 -6.84
C ASN A 159 -22.31 25.43 -8.03
N ALA A 160 -21.90 24.83 -9.15
CA ALA A 160 -21.55 25.54 -10.38
C ALA A 160 -22.78 25.98 -11.19
N CYS A 161 -23.90 25.26 -11.06
CA CYS A 161 -25.19 25.62 -11.65
C CYS A 161 -26.25 25.88 -10.56
N PRO A 162 -26.11 26.96 -9.77
CA PRO A 162 -27.08 27.30 -8.73
C PRO A 162 -28.47 27.58 -9.35
N TYR A 163 -29.53 27.18 -8.64
CA TYR A 163 -30.89 27.52 -9.01
C TYR A 163 -31.05 29.06 -8.97
N PRO A 164 -31.82 29.68 -9.91
CA PRO A 164 -32.00 31.12 -9.92
C PRO A 164 -32.59 31.61 -8.59
N GLY A 165 -31.82 32.39 -7.82
CA GLY A 165 -32.25 32.96 -6.53
C GLY A 165 -31.51 32.46 -5.30
N GLU A 166 -30.63 31.45 -5.42
CA GLU A 166 -29.80 30.97 -4.32
C GLU A 166 -28.41 31.64 -4.35
N PRO A 167 -27.83 32.05 -3.19
CA PRO A 167 -26.51 32.65 -3.16
C PRO A 167 -25.46 31.68 -3.73
N PRO A 168 -24.52 32.16 -4.57
CA PRO A 168 -23.52 31.30 -5.19
C PRO A 168 -22.52 30.83 -4.13
N GLY A 169 -22.64 29.56 -3.74
CA GLY A 169 -21.62 28.86 -2.95
C GLY A 169 -22.08 28.49 -1.54
N PHE A 170 -22.22 27.19 -1.30
CA PHE A 170 -22.42 26.65 0.03
C PHE A 170 -21.06 26.38 0.70
N GLY A 171 -20.84 26.95 1.89
CA GLY A 171 -19.69 26.67 2.76
C GLY A 171 -18.54 27.69 2.70
N PRO A 172 -17.69 27.75 3.76
CA PRO A 172 -16.63 28.74 3.89
C PRO A 172 -15.58 28.62 2.79
N THR A 173 -15.13 29.77 2.26
CA THR A 173 -14.03 29.84 1.29
C THR A 173 -12.70 29.88 2.03
N VAL A 174 -11.83 28.90 1.78
CA VAL A 174 -10.44 28.92 2.25
C VAL A 174 -9.58 29.36 1.08
N LEU A 175 -8.88 30.50 1.21
CA LEU A 175 -8.06 31.11 0.14
C LEU A 175 -8.84 31.41 -1.16
N GLY A 176 -10.13 31.75 -1.05
CA GLY A 176 -10.99 32.06 -2.20
C GLY A 176 -11.54 30.83 -2.95
N LEU A 177 -11.22 29.61 -2.51
CA LEU A 177 -11.79 28.36 -3.02
C LEU A 177 -12.68 27.71 -1.96
N HIS A 178 -13.83 27.19 -2.39
CA HIS A 178 -14.72 26.45 -1.50
C HIS A 178 -14.09 25.13 -1.03
N THR A 179 -14.48 24.68 0.16
CA THR A 179 -14.00 23.43 0.79
C THR A 179 -14.18 22.19 -0.08
N TYR A 180 -15.22 22.14 -0.92
CA TYR A 180 -15.44 21.03 -1.84
C TYR A 180 -14.43 20.96 -2.99
N THR A 181 -13.87 22.09 -3.42
CA THR A 181 -12.81 22.13 -4.44
C THR A 181 -11.50 21.63 -3.85
N TRP A 182 -11.21 22.02 -2.60
CA TRP A 182 -10.07 21.49 -1.85
C TRP A 182 -10.16 19.97 -1.66
N ALA A 183 -11.35 19.44 -1.36
CA ALA A 183 -11.57 18.00 -1.25
C ALA A 183 -11.22 17.28 -2.56
N PHE A 184 -11.65 17.82 -3.71
CA PHE A 184 -11.28 17.27 -5.03
C PHE A 184 -9.76 17.28 -5.26
N THR A 185 -9.08 18.38 -4.93
CA THR A 185 -7.62 18.47 -5.03
C THR A 185 -6.92 17.43 -4.16
N VAL A 186 -7.36 17.23 -2.91
CA VAL A 186 -6.77 16.25 -1.98
C VAL A 186 -6.92 14.83 -2.54
N PHE A 187 -8.09 14.47 -3.09
CA PHE A 187 -8.25 13.16 -3.72
C PHE A 187 -7.40 13.01 -4.98
N GLY A 188 -7.27 14.05 -5.80
CA GLY A 188 -6.38 14.07 -6.96
C GLY A 188 -4.92 13.82 -6.54
N VAL A 189 -4.42 14.57 -5.57
CA VAL A 189 -3.06 14.40 -5.03
C VAL A 189 -2.85 12.99 -4.46
N ALA A 190 -3.84 12.43 -3.76
CA ALA A 190 -3.76 11.07 -3.24
C ALA A 190 -3.63 10.02 -4.36
N ILE A 191 -4.39 10.16 -5.46
CA ILE A 191 -4.28 9.28 -6.64
C ILE A 191 -2.89 9.39 -7.26
N PHE A 192 -2.40 10.62 -7.50
CA PHE A 192 -1.07 10.85 -8.06
C PHE A 192 0.04 10.31 -7.17
N ALA A 193 -0.06 10.49 -5.85
CA ALA A 193 0.91 9.97 -4.89
C ALA A 193 0.95 8.43 -4.91
N CYS A 194 -0.22 7.77 -4.92
CA CYS A 194 -0.30 6.31 -5.05
C CYS A 194 0.31 5.83 -6.38
N ALA A 195 -0.02 6.51 -7.49
CA ALA A 195 0.52 6.18 -8.81
C ALA A 195 2.06 6.35 -8.86
N ALA A 196 2.59 7.44 -8.28
CA ALA A 196 4.03 7.68 -8.21
C ALA A 196 4.77 6.58 -7.43
N ILE A 197 4.22 6.14 -6.29
CA ILE A 197 4.82 5.05 -5.50
C ILE A 197 4.77 3.72 -6.27
N LEU A 198 3.67 3.45 -6.97
CA LEU A 198 3.53 2.25 -7.81
C LEU A 198 4.52 2.25 -8.99
N MET A 199 4.76 3.41 -9.62
CA MET A 199 5.77 3.55 -10.68
C MET A 199 7.20 3.36 -10.17
N TRP A 200 7.48 3.74 -8.91
CA TRP A 200 8.81 3.63 -8.34
C TRP A 200 9.27 2.17 -8.18
N GLY A 201 8.34 1.22 -7.93
CA GLY A 201 8.58 -0.23 -7.88
C GLY A 201 9.43 -0.70 -6.69
N ALA A 202 10.59 -0.09 -6.44
CA ALA A 202 11.53 -0.40 -5.37
C ALA A 202 11.02 -0.08 -3.95
N GLY A 203 9.90 0.65 -3.84
CA GLY A 203 9.24 0.95 -2.57
C GLY A 203 8.27 -0.15 -2.12
N VAL A 204 8.01 -1.15 -2.97
CA VAL A 204 7.08 -2.26 -2.72
C VAL A 204 7.89 -3.53 -2.57
N SER A 205 7.59 -4.33 -1.53
CA SER A 205 8.29 -5.59 -1.27
C SER A 205 7.32 -6.65 -0.80
N GLU A 206 7.32 -7.82 -1.46
CA GLU A 206 6.46 -8.94 -1.08
C GLU A 206 6.93 -9.65 0.20
N THR A 207 8.22 -9.54 0.53
CA THR A 207 8.84 -10.11 1.72
C THR A 207 8.76 -9.19 2.96
N ASP A 208 8.14 -8.02 2.84
CA ASP A 208 7.95 -7.13 3.98
C ASP A 208 6.89 -7.67 4.95
N SER A 209 7.28 -7.78 6.22
CA SER A 209 6.42 -8.22 7.33
C SER A 209 5.67 -7.07 8.02
N GLY A 210 5.85 -5.83 7.56
CA GLY A 210 5.21 -4.64 8.12
C GLY A 210 5.96 -4.03 9.31
N CYS A 211 5.51 -2.86 9.78
CA CYS A 211 6.21 -2.09 10.81
C CYS A 211 5.85 -2.48 12.26
N LEU A 212 4.90 -3.39 12.47
CA LEU A 212 4.53 -3.88 13.82
C LEU A 212 5.41 -5.05 14.30
N GLY A 213 6.00 -5.83 13.39
CA GLY A 213 6.78 -7.02 13.75
C GLY A 213 8.24 -6.75 14.13
N ALA A 214 8.84 -5.69 13.57
CA ALA A 214 10.22 -5.30 13.84
C ALA A 214 10.26 -3.89 14.46
N ARG A 215 11.05 -3.70 15.53
CA ARG A 215 11.26 -2.40 16.19
C ARG A 215 12.05 -1.46 15.28
N HIS A 216 11.40 -0.90 14.26
CA HIS A 216 11.99 0.08 13.36
C HIS A 216 11.78 1.50 13.91
N PRO A 217 12.69 2.46 13.70
CA PRO A 217 12.54 3.84 14.16
C PRO A 217 11.28 4.56 13.67
N THR A 218 10.64 4.07 12.60
CA THR A 218 9.40 4.65 12.03
C THR A 218 8.12 4.13 12.70
N THR A 219 8.20 3.07 13.51
CA THR A 219 7.05 2.47 14.20
C THR A 219 6.28 3.43 15.12
N PRO A 220 6.90 4.29 15.96
CA PRO A 220 6.13 5.21 16.82
C PRO A 220 5.33 6.24 16.00
N PHE A 221 5.89 6.76 14.91
CA PHE A 221 5.19 7.69 14.02
C PHE A 221 4.02 7.02 13.29
N ALA A 222 4.21 5.77 12.84
CA ALA A 222 3.14 4.99 12.23
C ALA A 222 2.00 4.71 13.23
N LEU A 223 2.32 4.32 14.47
CA LEU A 223 1.32 4.09 15.52
C LEU A 223 0.57 5.37 15.89
N LEU A 224 1.28 6.51 16.00
CA LEU A 224 0.65 7.81 16.21
C LEU A 224 -0.34 8.13 15.09
N ALA A 225 0.08 7.97 13.83
CA ALA A 225 -0.78 8.24 12.68
C ALA A 225 -2.02 7.32 12.65
N ILE A 226 -1.84 6.03 12.93
CA ILE A 226 -2.95 5.07 13.04
C ILE A 226 -3.90 5.47 14.19
N GLY A 227 -3.35 5.80 15.35
CA GLY A 227 -4.12 6.25 16.51
C GLY A 227 -4.95 7.50 16.20
N LEU A 228 -4.38 8.47 15.48
CA LEU A 228 -5.09 9.67 15.04
C LEU A 228 -6.22 9.36 14.05
N VAL A 229 -6.00 8.46 13.08
CA VAL A 229 -7.05 8.03 12.14
C VAL A 229 -8.20 7.36 12.89
N VAL A 230 -7.90 6.44 13.82
CA VAL A 230 -8.91 5.77 14.63
C VAL A 230 -9.68 6.77 15.49
N LEU A 231 -8.99 7.71 16.13
CA LEU A 231 -9.60 8.78 16.92
C LEU A 231 -10.58 9.61 16.08
N ILE A 232 -10.16 10.06 14.89
CA ILE A 232 -11.02 10.82 13.97
C ILE A 232 -12.22 9.97 13.53
N CYS A 233 -12.01 8.69 13.25
CA CYS A 233 -13.09 7.79 12.87
C CYS A 233 -14.14 7.68 13.98
N VAL A 234 -13.71 7.54 15.24
CA VAL A 234 -14.60 7.52 16.42
C VAL A 234 -15.35 8.85 16.57
N ILE A 235 -14.67 9.99 16.44
CA ILE A 235 -15.33 11.31 16.51
C ILE A 235 -16.38 11.43 15.40
N MET A 236 -16.09 10.94 14.19
CA MET A 236 -17.00 10.99 13.06
C MET A 236 -18.22 10.08 13.21
N THR A 237 -18.06 8.88 13.77
CA THR A 237 -19.18 7.99 14.04
C THR A 237 -20.07 8.55 15.14
N ILE A 238 -19.51 9.09 16.22
CA ILE A 238 -20.27 9.77 17.29
C ILE A 238 -21.05 10.95 16.71
N SER A 239 -20.41 11.79 15.91
CA SER A 239 -21.07 12.94 15.28
C SER A 239 -22.22 12.51 14.36
N ALA A 240 -22.00 11.49 13.54
CA ALA A 240 -23.03 10.95 12.64
C ALA A 240 -24.23 10.40 13.42
N PHE A 241 -23.98 9.67 14.51
CA PHE A 241 -25.03 9.11 15.37
C PHE A 241 -25.81 10.20 16.11
N ALA A 242 -25.11 11.22 16.62
CA ALA A 242 -25.75 12.37 17.26
C ALA A 242 -26.70 13.11 16.30
N ILE A 243 -26.30 13.30 15.03
CA ILE A 243 -27.16 13.90 14.01
C ILE A 243 -28.36 13.00 13.69
N ALA A 244 -28.15 11.69 13.59
CA ALA A 244 -29.22 10.74 13.29
C ALA A 244 -30.30 10.68 14.38
N ILE A 245 -29.92 10.83 15.65
CA ILE A 245 -30.86 10.92 16.78
C ILE A 245 -31.48 12.31 16.89
N GLY A 246 -30.69 13.37 16.66
CA GLY A 246 -31.15 14.76 16.80
C GLY A 246 -32.08 15.25 15.68
N GLY A 247 -32.01 14.66 14.48
CA GLY A 247 -32.85 15.02 13.32
C GLY A 247 -34.30 14.50 13.35
N GLY A 248 -34.78 14.02 14.51
CA GLY A 248 -36.13 13.48 14.71
C GLY A 248 -37.16 14.47 15.27
N HIS A 249 -36.87 15.77 15.32
CA HIS A 249 -37.77 16.80 15.83
C HIS A 249 -38.01 17.92 14.82
#